data_AF-A0AA43EU60-F1
#
_entry.id   AF-A0AA43EU60-F1
#
_cell.length_a   1.000
_cell.length_b   1.000
_cell.length_c   1.000
_cell.angle_alpha   90.00
_cell.angle_beta   90.00
_cell.angle_gamma   90.00
#
_symmetry.space_group_name_H-M   'P 1'
#
loop_
_entity.id
_entity.type
_entity.pdbx_description
1 polymer ?
#
loop_
_entity_poly.entity_id
_entity_poly.type
_entity_poly.pdbx_seq_one_letter_code
_entity_poly.pdbx_strand_id
1 'polypeptide(L)'
;MNTYYVFSRTLCALTLTAFALQSAPSKAQEGSTITQPLVASKDARFWTQNGNAIPMCWHELLQFPSTQAANDAKAFVIRTIQDGWISQLNLRITWVDCPTSGEALHVRVKLRIGDGGNNGTTLQSGMNTLSTAAQRVVQPPNDPPGLLMGFRSDWNTSDAARASFRGLILHEFGHVLGFDHEHQRPDGPQDIGCYRDIRTDAVLIGPADPKSIMSWSYCKESSLNVLTLSDIRGARSVYGRQDISIRGVILAGKFRTQHELNTMSRNDQRNILIVELAGRSKQSGAFYQALNDEQLAGTGSVLVFLREAKIRTDQELKTMTADDQRNTMIVEMGGQTGLGSVLQGLSNLDLALIGLGKTGPGGLPSDLGRGLYIRGVLLAGKFRGQGDLNRMSSEDQRNTLIVELAGRTNQPVGHYQSLNDATLVGTGAILVFLRESRIRSDKQLKTMSDDDMRNTMIVEVGRQTGLDAQLQGLNNLELVHMAFGIFP
;
A
#
# COMPACT_ATOMS: atom_id res chain seq x y z
N MET A 1 -38.74 -15.87 45.45
CA MET A 1 -37.50 -15.53 46.17
C MET A 1 -36.52 -16.66 45.96
N ASN A 2 -35.39 -16.33 45.32
CA ASN A 2 -34.04 -16.94 45.33
C ASN A 2 -33.84 -18.35 45.89
N THR A 3 -32.97 -19.23 45.39
CA THR A 3 -32.03 -19.39 44.24
C THR A 3 -31.38 -20.76 44.53
N TYR A 4 -30.96 -21.52 43.52
CA TYR A 4 -29.73 -22.36 43.47
C TYR A 4 -29.96 -23.52 42.49
N TYR A 5 -29.40 -23.39 41.29
CA TYR A 5 -29.07 -24.53 40.44
C TYR A 5 -27.56 -24.52 40.20
N VAL A 6 -26.92 -25.58 40.67
CA VAL A 6 -25.51 -25.92 40.48
C VAL A 6 -25.37 -26.56 39.09
N PHE A 7 -24.56 -25.98 38.21
CA PHE A 7 -24.10 -26.65 37.00
C PHE A 7 -22.81 -27.41 37.32
N SER A 8 -22.88 -28.74 37.31
CA SER A 8 -21.71 -29.62 37.36
C SER A 8 -21.25 -29.96 35.94
N ARG A 9 -19.94 -29.85 35.75
CA ARG A 9 -19.17 -30.19 34.56
C ARG A 9 -19.20 -31.70 34.32
N THR A 10 -19.26 -32.12 33.05
CA THR A 10 -18.78 -33.45 32.65
C THR A 10 -17.75 -33.30 31.54
N LEU A 11 -16.52 -33.67 31.89
CA LEU A 11 -15.40 -33.97 31.01
C LEU A 11 -15.79 -35.07 30.03
N CYS A 12 -15.38 -34.95 28.77
CA CYS A 12 -15.01 -36.12 27.99
C CYS A 12 -13.74 -35.79 27.20
N ALA A 13 -12.62 -36.29 27.69
CA ALA A 13 -11.35 -36.37 27.00
C ALA A 13 -11.23 -37.77 26.40
N LEU A 14 -10.88 -37.87 25.13
CA LEU A 14 -10.40 -39.08 24.50
C LEU A 14 -9.19 -38.71 23.64
N THR A 15 -8.06 -39.27 24.01
CA THR A 15 -6.72 -39.11 23.41
C THR A 15 -6.40 -40.28 22.48
N LEU A 16 -5.34 -40.07 21.68
CA LEU A 16 -4.62 -40.97 20.75
C LEU A 16 -5.26 -41.09 19.35
N THR A 17 -4.54 -40.95 18.23
CA THR A 17 -3.14 -41.31 17.96
C THR A 17 -2.57 -40.52 16.76
N ALA A 18 -1.24 -40.45 16.72
CA ALA A 18 -0.39 -39.77 15.74
C ALA A 18 -0.68 -40.08 14.26
N PHE A 19 -0.63 -39.04 13.43
CA PHE A 19 -0.08 -39.10 12.08
C PHE A 19 0.94 -37.98 11.93
N ALA A 20 2.21 -38.35 11.97
CA ALA A 20 3.28 -37.54 11.43
C ALA A 20 3.12 -37.54 9.91
N LEU A 21 2.59 -36.45 9.35
CA LEU A 21 2.78 -36.11 7.95
C LEU A 21 3.81 -34.98 7.90
N GLN A 22 4.96 -35.34 7.35
CA GLN A 22 6.01 -34.44 6.92
C GLN A 22 5.38 -33.23 6.23
N SER A 23 5.71 -32.03 6.71
CA SER A 23 5.52 -30.81 5.96
C SER A 23 6.43 -30.88 4.73
N ALA A 24 5.93 -31.46 3.65
CA ALA A 24 6.43 -31.12 2.33
C ALA A 24 6.20 -29.60 2.15
N PRO A 25 7.19 -28.83 1.68
CA PRO A 25 6.94 -27.44 1.32
C PRO A 25 5.81 -27.45 0.30
N SER A 26 4.73 -26.71 0.56
CA SER A 26 3.72 -26.51 -0.46
C SER A 26 4.43 -25.86 -1.63
N LYS A 27 4.56 -26.61 -2.73
CA LYS A 27 4.85 -26.01 -4.02
C LYS A 27 3.76 -24.98 -4.23
N ALA A 28 4.16 -23.71 -4.30
CA ALA A 28 3.31 -22.63 -4.75
C ALA A 28 2.60 -23.11 -6.01
N GLN A 29 1.28 -23.06 -5.97
CA GLN A 29 0.43 -23.47 -7.08
C GLN A 29 0.71 -22.51 -8.24
N GLU A 30 1.58 -22.94 -9.15
CA GLU A 30 1.65 -22.45 -10.53
C GLU A 30 0.24 -22.51 -11.10
N GLY A 31 -0.30 -21.37 -11.54
CA GLY A 31 -1.62 -21.33 -12.20
C GLY A 31 -2.55 -20.22 -11.72
N SER A 32 -2.05 -18.99 -11.62
CA SER A 32 -2.88 -17.82 -11.93
C SER A 32 -2.04 -16.95 -12.85
N THR A 33 -2.44 -16.86 -14.12
CA THR A 33 -1.88 -15.92 -15.08
C THR A 33 -2.23 -14.51 -14.62
N ILE A 34 -1.35 -13.94 -13.80
CA ILE A 34 -1.47 -12.59 -13.26
C ILE A 34 -1.03 -11.62 -14.35
N THR A 35 -2.00 -10.91 -14.90
CA THR A 35 -1.88 -9.94 -15.98
C THR A 35 -1.63 -8.52 -15.45
N GLN A 36 -0.40 -8.10 -15.08
CA GLN A 36 -0.10 -6.69 -14.73
C GLN A 36 1.34 -6.17 -15.08
N PRO A 37 1.49 -4.93 -15.60
CA PRO A 37 2.49 -4.44 -16.59
C PRO A 37 3.87 -4.03 -16.03
N LEU A 38 4.97 -4.55 -16.59
CA LEU A 38 6.40 -4.19 -16.55
C LEU A 38 7.16 -5.24 -17.43
N VAL A 39 8.40 -5.00 -17.83
CA VAL A 39 9.26 -6.07 -18.39
C VAL A 39 10.51 -6.26 -17.57
N ALA A 40 11.04 -7.46 -17.55
CA ALA A 40 12.36 -7.76 -17.04
C ALA A 40 13.10 -8.69 -18.00
N SER A 41 14.43 -8.62 -18.04
CA SER A 41 15.24 -9.63 -18.72
C SER A 41 15.03 -11.01 -18.07
N LYS A 42 15.12 -12.07 -18.87
CA LYS A 42 15.10 -13.45 -18.37
C LYS A 42 16.13 -13.74 -17.27
N ASP A 43 17.27 -13.06 -17.30
CA ASP A 43 18.34 -13.23 -16.33
C ASP A 43 18.27 -12.20 -15.17
N ALA A 44 17.17 -11.46 -15.07
CA ALA A 44 16.95 -10.48 -14.01
C ALA A 44 16.92 -11.17 -12.63
N ARG A 45 17.81 -10.72 -11.74
CA ARG A 45 17.84 -11.17 -10.35
C ARG A 45 17.16 -10.14 -9.48
N PHE A 46 15.95 -10.43 -9.01
CA PHE A 46 15.19 -9.52 -8.16
C PHE A 46 15.66 -9.54 -6.70
N TRP A 47 15.45 -8.42 -6.00
CA TRP A 47 15.84 -8.25 -4.59
C TRP A 47 15.07 -9.12 -3.59
N THR A 48 14.02 -9.83 -4.03
CA THR A 48 13.38 -10.89 -3.22
C THR A 48 14.37 -11.97 -2.82
N GLN A 49 15.39 -12.22 -3.64
CA GLN A 49 16.50 -13.13 -3.33
C GLN A 49 17.46 -12.59 -2.25
N ASN A 50 17.38 -11.30 -1.94
CA ASN A 50 18.21 -10.61 -0.94
C ASN A 50 17.37 -10.07 0.23
N GLY A 51 16.30 -10.77 0.61
CA GLY A 51 15.43 -10.37 1.72
C GLY A 51 14.79 -8.99 1.51
N ASN A 52 14.55 -8.62 0.25
CA ASN A 52 14.01 -7.32 -0.15
C ASN A 52 14.85 -6.12 0.31
N ALA A 53 16.16 -6.30 0.46
CA ALA A 53 17.09 -5.25 0.87
C ALA A 53 18.00 -4.81 -0.28
N ILE A 54 18.08 -3.50 -0.50
CA ILE A 54 18.90 -2.87 -1.54
C ILE A 54 20.01 -2.06 -0.86
N PRO A 55 21.26 -2.54 -0.85
CA PRO A 55 22.38 -1.79 -0.28
C PRO A 55 22.84 -0.73 -1.29
N MET A 56 22.54 0.53 -1.02
CA MET A 56 22.94 1.66 -1.87
C MET A 56 24.07 2.45 -1.23
N CYS A 57 24.94 3.01 -2.05
CA CYS A 57 25.94 3.94 -1.56
C CYS A 57 26.26 5.06 -2.55
N TRP A 58 26.72 6.20 -2.02
CA TRP A 58 27.15 7.35 -2.81
C TRP A 58 28.61 7.19 -3.23
N HIS A 59 28.87 7.12 -4.54
CA HIS A 59 30.20 6.85 -5.08
C HIS A 59 30.90 8.13 -5.55
N GLU A 60 30.28 8.86 -6.49
CA GLU A 60 30.86 10.06 -7.09
C GLU A 60 29.80 11.16 -7.21
N LEU A 61 30.15 12.38 -6.81
CA LEU A 61 29.33 13.58 -6.92
C LEU A 61 30.11 14.60 -7.73
N LEU A 62 29.79 14.75 -9.01
CA LEU A 62 30.59 15.51 -9.96
C LEU A 62 29.96 16.86 -10.28
N GLN A 63 30.82 17.87 -10.42
CA GLN A 63 30.49 19.20 -10.97
C GLN A 63 29.51 20.03 -10.13
N PHE A 64 29.25 19.62 -8.88
CA PHE A 64 28.42 20.39 -7.97
C PHE A 64 29.11 21.70 -7.55
N PRO A 65 28.38 22.84 -7.57
CA PRO A 65 28.95 24.13 -7.20
C PRO A 65 29.27 24.24 -5.71
N SER A 66 28.71 23.37 -4.87
CA SER A 66 28.97 23.30 -3.44
C SER A 66 28.56 21.95 -2.85
N THR A 67 29.08 21.63 -1.66
CA THR A 67 28.64 20.46 -0.88
C THR A 67 27.15 20.51 -0.55
N GLN A 68 26.60 21.71 -0.28
CA GLN A 68 25.17 21.86 0.00
C GLN A 68 24.32 21.48 -1.22
N ALA A 69 24.70 21.95 -2.42
CA ALA A 69 23.99 21.59 -3.65
C ALA A 69 24.02 20.07 -3.92
N ALA A 70 25.15 19.42 -3.59
CA ALA A 70 25.26 17.97 -3.68
C ALA A 70 24.34 17.26 -2.67
N ASN A 71 24.29 17.74 -1.43
CA ASN A 71 23.41 17.20 -0.39
C ASN A 71 21.92 17.39 -0.73
N ASP A 72 21.54 18.53 -1.29
CA ASP A 72 20.17 18.80 -1.73
C ASP A 72 19.74 17.82 -2.84
N ALA A 73 20.64 17.54 -3.80
CA ALA A 73 20.40 16.55 -4.84
C ALA A 73 20.29 15.13 -4.26
N LYS A 74 21.20 14.72 -3.34
CA LYS A 74 21.10 13.43 -2.63
C LYS A 74 19.75 13.29 -1.92
N ALA A 75 19.33 14.32 -1.17
CA ALA A 75 18.05 14.32 -0.46
C ALA A 75 16.85 14.25 -1.41
N PHE A 76 16.93 14.90 -2.59
CA PHE A 76 15.90 14.83 -3.61
C PHE A 76 15.79 13.43 -4.23
N VAL A 77 16.92 12.79 -4.53
CA VAL A 77 16.97 11.40 -5.04
C VAL A 77 16.37 10.42 -4.01
N ILE A 78 16.82 10.49 -2.77
CA ILE A 78 16.33 9.63 -1.68
C ILE A 78 14.81 9.76 -1.54
N ARG A 79 14.30 10.99 -1.44
CA ARG A 79 12.85 11.22 -1.31
C ARG A 79 12.09 10.72 -2.53
N THR A 80 12.59 10.96 -3.74
CA THR A 80 11.92 10.52 -4.96
C THR A 80 11.79 9.00 -5.03
N ILE A 81 12.87 8.27 -4.72
CA ILE A 81 12.84 6.79 -4.66
C ILE A 81 11.91 6.31 -3.53
N GLN A 82 11.97 6.98 -2.37
CA GLN A 82 11.18 6.63 -1.20
C GLN A 82 9.68 6.83 -1.43
N ASP A 83 9.29 7.98 -1.97
CA ASP A 83 7.89 8.38 -2.21
C ASP A 83 7.32 7.66 -3.44
N GLY A 84 8.15 7.40 -4.45
CA GLY A 84 7.79 6.61 -5.62
C GLY A 84 7.77 5.12 -5.31
N TRP A 85 8.83 4.40 -5.67
CA TRP A 85 8.83 2.94 -5.63
C TRP A 85 8.72 2.36 -4.21
N ILE A 86 9.48 2.85 -3.24
CA ILE A 86 9.60 2.16 -1.94
C ILE A 86 8.36 2.34 -1.06
N SER A 87 7.59 3.41 -1.24
CA SER A 87 6.28 3.57 -0.58
C SER A 87 5.26 2.54 -1.05
N GLN A 88 5.48 1.95 -2.23
CA GLN A 88 4.53 1.05 -2.88
C GLN A 88 4.89 -0.43 -2.70
N LEU A 89 6.16 -0.73 -2.45
CA LEU A 89 6.73 -2.07 -2.51
C LEU A 89 7.24 -2.53 -1.15
N ASN A 90 7.20 -3.85 -0.90
CA ASN A 90 7.85 -4.43 0.27
C ASN A 90 9.37 -4.50 0.06
N LEU A 91 10.02 -3.35 -0.01
CA LEU A 91 11.46 -3.19 -0.20
C LEU A 91 12.06 -2.28 0.88
N ARG A 92 13.34 -2.48 1.17
CA ARG A 92 14.13 -1.67 2.11
C ARG A 92 15.41 -1.21 1.44
N ILE A 93 15.76 0.05 1.63
CA ILE A 93 17.01 0.63 1.15
C ILE A 93 17.87 1.06 2.33
N THR A 94 19.17 0.77 2.25
CA THR A 94 20.17 1.38 3.13
C THR A 94 21.06 2.29 2.30
N TRP A 95 21.36 3.49 2.82
CA TRP A 95 22.24 4.46 2.19
C TRP A 95 23.49 4.67 3.03
N VAL A 96 24.66 4.54 2.43
CA VAL A 96 25.96 4.83 3.04
C VAL A 96 26.87 5.59 2.06
N ASP A 97 28.01 6.08 2.52
CA ASP A 97 29.08 6.46 1.59
C ASP A 97 29.80 5.21 1.10
N CYS A 98 30.13 5.15 -0.19
CA CYS A 98 30.65 3.92 -0.76
C CYS A 98 32.01 3.54 -0.16
N PRO A 99 32.22 2.26 0.22
CA PRO A 99 33.55 1.77 0.56
C PRO A 99 34.51 1.96 -0.61
N THR A 100 35.70 2.46 -0.33
CA THR A 100 36.79 2.67 -1.30
C THR A 100 37.67 1.43 -1.50
N SER A 101 37.49 0.40 -0.67
CA SER A 101 38.15 -0.90 -0.76
C SER A 101 37.26 -2.01 -0.20
N GLY A 102 37.66 -3.27 -0.43
CA GLY A 102 36.97 -4.45 0.07
C GLY A 102 35.84 -4.97 -0.83
N GLU A 103 35.24 -6.08 -0.38
CA GLU A 103 34.30 -6.91 -1.16
C GLU A 103 32.82 -6.54 -0.91
N ALA A 104 32.55 -5.46 -0.20
CA ALA A 104 31.17 -5.06 0.10
C ALA A 104 30.43 -4.62 -1.17
N LEU A 105 29.38 -5.35 -1.52
CA LEU A 105 28.56 -5.12 -2.69
C LEU A 105 27.50 -4.06 -2.42
N HIS A 106 27.47 -3.04 -3.28
CA HIS A 106 26.46 -1.98 -3.24
C HIS A 106 26.00 -1.63 -4.65
N VAL A 107 24.79 -1.09 -4.75
CA VAL A 107 24.39 -0.23 -5.87
C VAL A 107 25.12 1.10 -5.67
N ARG A 108 26.16 1.31 -6.47
CA ARG A 108 27.04 2.48 -6.38
C ARG A 108 26.45 3.60 -7.21
N VAL A 109 26.03 4.68 -6.56
CA VAL A 109 25.31 5.79 -7.19
C VAL A 109 26.26 6.93 -7.53
N LYS A 110 26.18 7.41 -8.77
CA LYS A 110 26.91 8.59 -9.24
C LYS A 110 25.94 9.68 -9.66
N LEU A 111 26.17 10.89 -9.15
CA LEU A 111 25.44 12.09 -9.53
C LEU A 111 26.35 13.06 -10.29
N ARG A 112 25.81 13.66 -11.35
CA ARG A 112 26.50 14.71 -12.10
C ARG A 112 25.53 15.83 -12.43
N ILE A 113 25.93 17.08 -12.20
CA ILE A 113 25.17 18.27 -12.59
C ILE A 113 25.86 18.97 -13.76
N GLY A 114 25.08 19.63 -14.62
CA GLY A 114 25.61 20.39 -15.75
C GLY A 114 25.47 19.70 -17.10
N ASP A 115 24.80 18.55 -17.15
CA ASP A 115 24.45 17.90 -18.40
C ASP A 115 23.46 18.78 -19.20
N GLY A 116 23.59 18.82 -20.53
CA GLY A 116 22.70 19.60 -21.40
C GLY A 116 21.22 19.18 -21.33
N GLY A 117 20.96 17.99 -20.76
CA GLY A 117 19.65 17.43 -20.47
C GLY A 117 19.72 16.46 -19.31
N ASN A 118 18.59 15.86 -18.96
CA ASN A 118 18.56 14.75 -18.01
C ASN A 118 19.07 13.50 -18.71
N ASN A 119 20.09 12.87 -18.15
CA ASN A 119 20.76 11.70 -18.72
C ASN A 119 20.97 10.67 -17.62
N GLY A 120 20.41 9.48 -17.80
CA GLY A 120 20.53 8.40 -16.85
C GLY A 120 21.21 7.22 -17.51
N THR A 121 21.89 6.40 -16.70
CA THR A 121 22.40 5.13 -17.21
C THR A 121 22.46 4.10 -16.11
N THR A 122 21.72 3.02 -16.32
CA THR A 122 21.71 1.81 -15.50
C THR A 122 21.74 0.60 -16.43
N LEU A 123 22.94 0.07 -16.71
CA LEU A 123 23.11 -0.98 -17.74
C LEU A 123 22.79 -2.39 -17.28
N GLN A 124 22.73 -2.59 -15.97
CA GLN A 124 22.41 -3.87 -15.36
C GLN A 124 21.09 -3.72 -14.62
N SER A 125 20.31 -4.80 -14.55
CA SER A 125 19.01 -4.79 -13.90
C SER A 125 19.03 -5.60 -12.60
N GLY A 126 18.34 -5.11 -11.58
CA GLY A 126 18.15 -5.84 -10.32
C GLY A 126 19.45 -5.96 -9.53
N MET A 127 19.69 -7.13 -8.94
CA MET A 127 20.91 -7.43 -8.17
C MET A 127 22.19 -7.45 -9.04
N ASN A 128 22.08 -7.49 -10.37
CA ASN A 128 23.24 -7.40 -11.26
C ASN A 128 23.87 -5.99 -11.26
N THR A 129 23.19 -4.99 -10.68
CA THR A 129 23.74 -3.64 -10.45
C THR A 129 24.80 -3.59 -9.33
N LEU A 130 24.88 -4.64 -8.49
CA LEU A 130 25.80 -4.70 -7.37
C LEU A 130 27.26 -4.70 -7.85
N SER A 131 28.09 -3.89 -7.21
CA SER A 131 29.54 -3.89 -7.47
C SER A 131 30.38 -3.60 -6.22
N THR A 132 31.58 -4.19 -6.19
CA THR A 132 32.61 -3.94 -5.17
C THR A 132 33.36 -2.64 -5.47
N ALA A 133 34.25 -2.24 -4.56
CA ALA A 133 35.09 -1.07 -4.78
C ALA A 133 36.03 -1.28 -5.97
N ALA A 134 36.70 -2.44 -6.03
CA ALA A 134 37.68 -2.78 -7.05
C ALA A 134 37.08 -2.78 -8.47
N GLN A 135 35.86 -3.30 -8.62
CA GLN A 135 35.15 -3.38 -9.91
C GLN A 135 34.84 -2.00 -10.51
N ARG A 136 34.89 -0.92 -9.72
CA ARG A 136 34.55 0.44 -10.17
C ARG A 136 35.72 1.42 -10.13
N VAL A 137 36.93 0.99 -9.77
CA VAL A 137 38.16 1.83 -9.85
C VAL A 137 38.55 2.11 -11.30
N VAL A 138 38.27 1.18 -12.22
CA VAL A 138 38.43 1.37 -13.67
C VAL A 138 37.03 1.34 -14.26
N GLN A 139 36.45 2.49 -14.60
CA GLN A 139 35.18 2.52 -15.34
C GLN A 139 35.41 1.76 -16.65
N PRO A 140 34.82 0.57 -16.85
CA PRO A 140 34.91 -0.09 -18.14
C PRO A 140 34.29 0.86 -19.17
N PRO A 141 34.80 0.93 -20.42
CA PRO A 141 34.35 1.89 -21.43
C PRO A 141 32.84 1.91 -21.70
N ASN A 142 32.07 0.92 -21.21
CA ASN A 142 30.63 0.80 -21.38
C ASN A 142 29.92 0.25 -20.12
N ASP A 143 30.41 0.53 -18.90
CA ASP A 143 29.73 0.12 -17.65
C ASP A 143 29.82 1.25 -16.60
N PRO A 144 28.91 2.24 -16.64
CA PRO A 144 28.84 3.28 -15.63
C PRO A 144 28.51 2.66 -14.26
N PRO A 145 28.83 3.35 -13.15
CA PRO A 145 28.49 2.87 -11.81
C PRO A 145 27.02 2.42 -11.75
N GLY A 146 26.73 1.44 -10.88
CA GLY A 146 25.46 0.70 -10.87
C GLY A 146 24.18 1.54 -10.97
N LEU A 147 24.23 2.83 -10.65
CA LEU A 147 23.25 3.85 -11.06
C LEU A 147 23.93 5.20 -11.37
N LEU A 148 23.83 5.71 -12.60
CA LEU A 148 24.25 7.07 -12.97
C LEU A 148 23.05 7.98 -13.21
N MET A 149 23.06 9.17 -12.60
CA MET A 149 22.07 10.22 -12.85
C MET A 149 22.76 11.57 -13.10
N GLY A 150 22.75 11.99 -14.37
CA GLY A 150 23.16 13.28 -14.88
C GLY A 150 21.95 14.21 -15.07
N PHE A 151 22.06 15.46 -14.64
CA PHE A 151 20.96 16.42 -14.71
C PHE A 151 21.43 17.84 -14.98
N ARG A 152 20.50 18.67 -15.44
CA ARG A 152 20.75 20.06 -15.81
C ARG A 152 21.13 20.90 -14.59
N SER A 153 21.91 21.96 -14.80
CA SER A 153 22.28 22.91 -13.74
C SER A 153 21.08 23.61 -13.11
N ASP A 154 19.96 23.73 -13.83
CA ASP A 154 18.73 24.39 -13.40
C ASP A 154 17.68 23.43 -12.79
N TRP A 155 18.05 22.16 -12.50
CA TRP A 155 17.12 21.10 -12.07
C TRP A 155 16.19 21.46 -10.91
N ASN A 156 16.61 22.35 -9.99
CA ASN A 156 15.82 22.74 -8.83
C ASN A 156 15.25 24.17 -8.90
N THR A 157 15.34 24.83 -10.05
CA THR A 157 14.90 26.23 -10.20
C THR A 157 13.39 26.39 -10.42
N SER A 158 12.71 25.33 -10.84
CA SER A 158 11.26 25.32 -11.11
C SER A 158 10.64 23.94 -10.81
N ASP A 159 9.32 23.90 -10.67
CA ASP A 159 8.59 22.64 -10.52
C ASP A 159 8.73 21.74 -11.75
N ALA A 160 8.75 22.31 -12.95
CA ALA A 160 8.94 21.56 -14.18
C ALA A 160 10.34 20.90 -14.24
N ALA A 161 11.37 21.62 -13.82
CA ALA A 161 12.73 21.09 -13.77
C ALA A 161 12.86 19.96 -12.72
N ARG A 162 12.29 20.16 -11.53
CA ARG A 162 12.23 19.13 -10.48
C ARG A 162 11.46 17.90 -10.92
N ALA A 163 10.32 18.12 -11.59
CA ALA A 163 9.50 17.04 -12.12
C ALA A 163 10.35 16.24 -13.11
N SER A 164 10.93 16.87 -14.14
CA SER A 164 11.78 16.20 -15.13
C SER A 164 12.89 15.34 -14.50
N PHE A 165 13.56 15.85 -13.45
CA PHE A 165 14.57 15.08 -12.73
C PHE A 165 13.97 13.91 -11.93
N ARG A 166 12.80 14.10 -11.31
CA ARG A 166 12.05 13.01 -10.67
C ARG A 166 11.75 11.88 -11.66
N GLY A 167 11.33 12.19 -12.89
CA GLY A 167 11.08 11.18 -13.92
C GLY A 167 12.31 10.32 -14.21
N LEU A 168 13.46 10.98 -14.40
CA LEU A 168 14.75 10.29 -14.56
C LEU A 168 15.05 9.36 -13.37
N ILE A 169 14.93 9.86 -12.14
CA ILE A 169 15.25 9.08 -10.94
C ILE A 169 14.38 7.83 -10.85
N LEU A 170 13.07 7.96 -11.09
CA LEU A 170 12.14 6.83 -11.03
C LEU A 170 12.41 5.79 -12.12
N HIS A 171 12.73 6.24 -13.34
CA HIS A 171 13.08 5.37 -14.47
C HIS A 171 14.35 4.55 -14.18
N GLU A 172 15.45 5.24 -13.86
CA GLU A 172 16.72 4.59 -13.61
C GLU A 172 16.67 3.66 -12.39
N PHE A 173 15.93 4.07 -11.35
CA PHE A 173 15.71 3.19 -10.21
C PHE A 173 14.85 1.97 -10.56
N GLY A 174 13.95 2.07 -11.54
CA GLY A 174 13.21 0.91 -12.08
C GLY A 174 14.14 -0.17 -12.62
N HIS A 175 15.26 0.21 -13.27
CA HIS A 175 16.31 -0.73 -13.65
C HIS A 175 17.01 -1.34 -12.44
N VAL A 176 17.32 -0.54 -11.41
CA VAL A 176 17.82 -1.08 -10.13
C VAL A 176 16.86 -2.10 -9.54
N LEU A 177 15.55 -1.95 -9.74
CA LEU A 177 14.53 -2.93 -9.32
C LEU A 177 14.41 -4.15 -10.24
N GLY A 178 15.19 -4.26 -11.31
CA GLY A 178 15.15 -5.42 -12.21
C GLY A 178 14.25 -5.25 -13.42
N PHE A 179 13.65 -4.08 -13.61
CA PHE A 179 12.77 -3.82 -14.74
C PHE A 179 13.54 -3.25 -15.92
N ASP A 180 13.06 -3.56 -17.11
CA ASP A 180 13.60 -3.14 -18.39
C ASP A 180 12.67 -2.14 -19.06
N HIS A 181 13.12 -1.56 -20.17
CA HIS A 181 12.33 -0.59 -20.91
C HIS A 181 11.02 -1.18 -21.41
N GLU A 182 9.91 -0.53 -21.07
CA GLU A 182 8.57 -0.96 -21.44
C GLU A 182 8.34 -0.84 -22.96
N HIS A 183 8.91 0.17 -23.62
CA HIS A 183 8.81 0.34 -25.08
C HIS A 183 9.49 -0.80 -25.89
N GLN A 184 10.28 -1.66 -25.25
CA GLN A 184 10.99 -2.77 -25.90
C GLN A 184 10.20 -4.08 -25.85
N ARG A 185 8.92 -4.00 -25.50
CA ARG A 185 8.03 -5.14 -25.37
C ARG A 185 7.67 -5.78 -26.70
N PRO A 186 7.72 -7.12 -26.81
CA PRO A 186 7.21 -7.84 -27.99
C PRO A 186 5.69 -7.78 -28.14
N ASP A 187 4.95 -7.60 -27.05
CA ASP A 187 3.48 -7.47 -27.04
C ASP A 187 2.99 -6.02 -27.07
N GLY A 188 3.90 -5.06 -27.29
CA GLY A 188 3.58 -3.65 -27.36
C GLY A 188 2.62 -3.30 -28.51
N PRO A 189 1.68 -2.37 -28.30
CA PRO A 189 0.78 -1.89 -29.35
C PRO A 189 1.58 -1.25 -30.49
N GLN A 190 1.58 -1.92 -31.65
CA GLN A 190 2.41 -1.55 -32.80
C GLN A 190 1.96 -0.23 -33.47
N ASP A 191 0.72 0.18 -33.24
CA ASP A 191 0.18 1.47 -33.64
C ASP A 191 0.73 2.64 -32.80
N ILE A 192 1.33 2.36 -31.64
CA ILE A 192 2.04 3.35 -30.82
C ILE A 192 3.53 3.35 -31.22
N GLY A 193 3.95 4.43 -31.88
CA GLY A 193 5.26 4.51 -32.55
C GLY A 193 6.51 4.35 -31.69
N CYS A 194 6.42 4.24 -30.36
CA CYS A 194 7.57 3.95 -29.49
C CYS A 194 7.88 2.45 -29.33
N TYR A 195 6.96 1.53 -29.67
CA TYR A 195 7.18 0.08 -29.56
C TYR A 195 7.87 -0.52 -30.79
N ARG A 196 9.09 -0.06 -31.09
CA ARG A 196 9.82 -0.46 -32.31
C ARG A 196 11.05 -1.33 -32.04
N ASP A 197 11.62 -1.23 -30.84
CA ASP A 197 12.88 -1.88 -30.46
C ASP A 197 12.61 -3.13 -29.61
N ILE A 198 11.98 -4.13 -30.21
CA ILE A 198 11.50 -5.32 -29.51
C ILE A 198 12.66 -6.18 -28.98
N ARG A 199 12.64 -6.48 -27.67
CA ARG A 199 13.48 -7.51 -27.05
C ARG A 199 12.80 -8.88 -27.10
N THR A 200 13.56 -9.89 -27.51
CA THR A 200 13.08 -11.27 -27.66
C THR A 200 13.26 -12.11 -26.40
N ASP A 201 14.07 -11.65 -25.46
CA ASP A 201 14.39 -12.28 -24.17
C ASP A 201 13.61 -11.66 -22.98
N ALA A 202 12.53 -10.94 -23.28
CA ALA A 202 11.68 -10.26 -22.32
C ALA A 202 10.80 -11.23 -21.53
N VAL A 203 10.88 -11.15 -20.20
CA VAL A 203 9.85 -11.67 -19.29
C VAL A 203 8.79 -10.59 -19.14
N LEU A 204 7.61 -10.89 -19.67
CA LEU A 204 6.46 -10.00 -19.60
C LEU A 204 5.83 -10.11 -18.22
N ILE A 205 5.90 -9.02 -17.48
CA ILE A 205 5.10 -8.82 -16.28
C ILE A 205 3.85 -8.11 -16.84
N GLY A 206 2.77 -8.85 -17.07
CA GLY A 206 1.46 -8.34 -17.55
C GLY A 206 1.39 -7.60 -18.90
N PRO A 207 0.39 -6.71 -19.14
CA PRO A 207 0.16 -6.04 -20.43
C PRO A 207 1.15 -4.89 -20.73
N ALA A 208 1.12 -4.32 -21.93
CA ALA A 208 1.91 -3.13 -22.25
C ALA A 208 1.29 -1.82 -21.71
N ASP A 209 2.10 -0.94 -21.14
CA ASP A 209 1.71 0.41 -20.70
C ASP A 209 2.54 1.52 -21.39
N PRO A 210 2.04 2.17 -22.45
CA PRO A 210 2.76 3.27 -23.12
C PRO A 210 3.04 4.47 -22.20
N LYS A 211 2.33 4.55 -21.06
CA LYS A 211 2.47 5.62 -20.07
C LYS A 211 3.46 5.27 -18.96
N SER A 212 3.94 4.03 -18.90
CA SER A 212 4.88 3.54 -17.87
C SER A 212 6.08 4.46 -17.71
N ILE A 213 6.56 4.61 -16.47
CA ILE A 213 7.84 5.27 -16.21
C ILE A 213 9.01 4.54 -16.88
N MET A 214 8.88 3.24 -17.18
CA MET A 214 9.89 2.48 -17.91
C MET A 214 9.87 2.74 -19.43
N SER A 215 8.92 3.56 -19.91
CA SER A 215 8.89 4.14 -21.25
C SER A 215 9.37 5.60 -21.31
N TRP A 216 9.91 6.12 -20.19
CA TRP A 216 10.32 7.53 -20.04
C TRP A 216 11.25 7.99 -21.17
N SER A 217 10.96 9.17 -21.74
CA SER A 217 11.62 9.79 -22.91
C SER A 217 11.42 9.11 -24.27
N TYR A 218 11.01 7.84 -24.31
CA TYR A 218 10.81 7.09 -25.57
C TYR A 218 9.37 7.17 -26.09
N CYS A 219 8.38 7.13 -25.19
CA CYS A 219 6.97 7.29 -25.56
C CYS A 219 6.50 8.72 -25.26
N LYS A 220 5.91 9.40 -26.26
CA LYS A 220 5.30 10.74 -26.07
C LYS A 220 4.19 10.75 -25.01
N GLU A 221 3.56 9.60 -24.77
CA GLU A 221 2.51 9.44 -23.77
C GLU A 221 3.01 9.05 -22.37
N SER A 222 4.32 8.82 -22.18
CA SER A 222 4.88 8.46 -20.87
C SER A 222 4.48 9.47 -19.79
N SER A 223 4.02 8.99 -18.63
CA SER A 223 3.67 9.87 -17.52
C SER A 223 4.95 10.52 -17.03
N LEU A 224 5.19 11.75 -17.46
CA LEU A 224 6.54 12.29 -17.59
C LEU A 224 7.38 12.17 -16.32
N ASN A 225 6.78 12.13 -15.11
CA ASN A 225 7.53 12.13 -13.85
C ASN A 225 6.86 11.38 -12.68
N VAL A 226 5.96 10.44 -12.92
CA VAL A 226 5.28 9.65 -11.86
C VAL A 226 5.16 8.19 -12.26
N LEU A 227 4.99 7.30 -11.28
CA LEU A 227 4.66 5.90 -11.54
C LEU A 227 3.22 5.79 -12.03
N THR A 228 2.96 4.93 -13.00
CA THR A 228 1.60 4.51 -13.32
C THR A 228 1.09 3.49 -12.29
N LEU A 229 -0.22 3.35 -12.15
CA LEU A 229 -0.86 2.28 -11.37
C LEU A 229 -0.41 0.92 -11.90
N SER A 230 -0.24 0.86 -13.21
CA SER A 230 0.38 -0.20 -13.97
C SER A 230 1.80 -0.51 -13.46
N ASP A 231 2.72 0.46 -13.42
CA ASP A 231 4.07 0.29 -12.86
C ASP A 231 4.04 -0.26 -11.42
N ILE A 232 3.20 0.34 -10.57
CA ILE A 232 3.06 -0.05 -9.16
C ILE A 232 2.60 -1.51 -9.05
N ARG A 233 1.61 -1.89 -9.84
CA ARG A 233 1.02 -3.23 -9.88
C ARG A 233 2.01 -4.28 -10.37
N GLY A 234 2.68 -4.02 -11.50
CA GLY A 234 3.72 -4.89 -12.03
C GLY A 234 4.81 -5.13 -10.99
N ALA A 235 5.31 -4.06 -10.36
CA ALA A 235 6.38 -4.19 -9.39
C ALA A 235 5.96 -4.92 -8.12
N ARG A 236 4.71 -4.78 -7.68
CA ARG A 236 4.16 -5.53 -6.54
C ARG A 236 4.00 -7.00 -6.80
N SER A 237 3.74 -7.41 -8.04
CA SER A 237 3.70 -8.84 -8.38
C SER A 237 5.03 -9.53 -8.12
N VAL A 238 6.14 -8.78 -8.21
CA VAL A 238 7.49 -9.25 -7.91
C VAL A 238 7.83 -9.09 -6.43
N TYR A 239 7.68 -7.87 -5.90
CA TYR A 239 8.21 -7.52 -4.59
C TYR A 239 7.23 -7.71 -3.44
N GLY A 240 5.97 -8.02 -3.74
CA GLY A 240 4.89 -7.93 -2.78
C GLY A 240 4.54 -6.47 -2.49
N ARG A 241 3.38 -6.29 -1.87
CA ARG A 241 2.91 -4.99 -1.44
C ARG A 241 3.51 -4.64 -0.09
N GLN A 242 3.79 -3.35 0.10
CA GLN A 242 3.97 -2.82 1.45
C GLN A 242 2.60 -2.88 2.15
N ASP A 243 2.37 -3.92 2.95
CA ASP A 243 1.05 -4.22 3.50
C ASP A 243 0.52 -3.13 4.45
N ILE A 244 -0.82 -3.08 4.50
CA ILE A 244 -1.70 -2.03 5.03
C ILE A 244 -0.97 -1.02 5.91
N SER A 245 -0.79 0.15 5.30
CA SER A 245 0.05 1.20 5.84
C SER A 245 -0.47 1.61 7.21
N ILE A 246 0.44 1.67 8.17
CA ILE A 246 0.31 2.39 9.43
C ILE A 246 -0.55 3.67 9.30
N ARG A 247 -0.45 4.38 8.17
CA ARG A 247 -1.33 5.50 7.78
C ARG A 247 -2.82 5.18 7.90
N GLY A 248 -3.28 4.07 7.33
CA GLY A 248 -4.68 3.67 7.33
C GLY A 248 -5.20 3.42 8.75
N VAL A 249 -4.37 2.82 9.61
CA VAL A 249 -4.68 2.63 11.03
C VAL A 249 -4.75 3.97 11.76
N ILE A 250 -3.82 4.89 11.48
CA ILE A 250 -3.82 6.22 12.07
C ILE A 250 -5.05 7.03 11.66
N LEU A 251 -5.44 6.96 10.39
CA LEU A 251 -6.65 7.61 9.87
C LEU A 251 -7.90 7.02 10.50
N ALA A 252 -8.06 5.70 10.44
CA ALA A 252 -9.23 5.01 10.99
C ALA A 252 -9.35 5.22 12.51
N GLY A 253 -8.22 5.24 13.22
CA GLY A 253 -8.14 5.54 14.65
C GLY A 253 -8.34 7.02 14.98
N LYS A 254 -8.39 7.89 13.98
CA LYS A 254 -8.45 9.36 14.12
C LYS A 254 -7.31 9.92 14.97
N PHE A 255 -6.14 9.27 14.92
CA PHE A 255 -4.99 9.76 15.64
C PHE A 255 -4.36 10.95 14.91
N ARG A 256 -4.46 11.00 13.58
CA ARG A 256 -4.12 12.16 12.76
C ARG A 256 -5.13 12.33 11.64
N THR A 257 -5.20 13.53 11.10
CA THR A 257 -5.99 13.89 9.92
C THR A 257 -5.25 13.51 8.64
N GLN A 258 -6.00 13.43 7.53
CA GLN A 258 -5.45 13.21 6.19
C GLN A 258 -4.38 14.26 5.84
N HIS A 259 -4.62 15.54 6.17
CA HIS A 259 -3.70 16.63 5.87
C HIS A 259 -2.40 16.54 6.68
N GLU A 260 -2.47 16.19 7.97
CA GLU A 260 -1.26 15.97 8.78
C GLU A 260 -0.45 14.79 8.24
N LEU A 261 -1.11 13.68 7.87
CA LEU A 261 -0.40 12.52 7.35
C LEU A 261 0.25 12.75 5.98
N ASN A 262 -0.23 13.72 5.19
CA ASN A 262 0.39 14.08 3.91
C ASN A 262 1.75 14.77 4.09
N THR A 263 2.04 15.34 5.27
CA THR A 263 3.32 16.01 5.55
C THR A 263 4.26 15.14 6.41
N MET A 264 3.77 14.03 6.93
CA MET A 264 4.52 13.14 7.82
C MET A 264 5.33 12.11 7.05
N SER A 265 6.59 11.92 7.46
CA SER A 265 7.40 10.81 6.98
C SER A 265 6.84 9.46 7.46
N ARG A 266 7.21 8.38 6.79
CA ARG A 266 6.81 7.01 7.18
C ARG A 266 7.27 6.65 8.60
N ASN A 267 8.48 7.09 8.98
CA ASN A 267 9.01 6.86 10.32
C ASN A 267 8.20 7.63 11.37
N ASP A 268 7.78 8.86 11.06
CA ASP A 268 6.92 9.64 11.95
C ASP A 268 5.54 8.99 12.11
N GLN A 269 4.96 8.48 11.02
CA GLN A 269 3.72 7.71 11.05
C GLN A 269 3.88 6.48 11.94
N ARG A 270 4.94 5.68 11.75
CA ARG A 270 5.23 4.50 12.58
C ARG A 270 5.35 4.85 14.06
N ASN A 271 6.15 5.86 14.39
CA ASN A 271 6.36 6.28 15.77
C ASN A 271 5.06 6.81 16.40
N ILE A 272 4.25 7.54 15.64
CA ILE A 272 2.94 8.00 16.12
C ILE A 272 2.01 6.82 16.42
N LEU A 273 1.95 5.82 15.54
CA LEU A 273 1.14 4.63 15.83
C LEU A 273 1.65 3.91 17.09
N ILE A 274 2.97 3.75 17.26
CA ILE A 274 3.55 3.15 18.48
C ILE A 274 3.11 3.90 19.74
N VAL A 275 3.18 5.22 19.74
CA VAL A 275 2.77 6.06 20.88
C VAL A 275 1.28 5.90 21.17
N GLU A 276 0.43 5.94 20.14
CA GLU A 276 -1.02 5.82 20.29
C GLU A 276 -1.43 4.44 20.82
N LEU A 277 -0.81 3.37 20.34
CA LEU A 277 -1.09 2.01 20.82
C LEU A 277 -0.60 1.80 22.26
N ALA A 278 0.59 2.29 22.61
CA ALA A 278 1.11 2.23 23.97
C ALA A 278 0.23 3.04 24.96
N GLY A 279 -0.27 4.20 24.55
CA GLY A 279 -1.14 5.04 25.38
C GLY A 279 -2.55 4.48 25.59
N ARG A 280 -2.94 3.45 24.82
CA ARG A 280 -4.31 2.90 24.77
C ARG A 280 -4.38 1.40 25.04
N SER A 281 -3.28 0.80 25.46
CA SER A 281 -3.19 -0.62 25.81
C SER A 281 -2.38 -0.82 27.08
N LYS A 282 -2.33 -2.05 27.56
CA LYS A 282 -1.43 -2.47 28.64
C LYS A 282 0.02 -2.67 28.17
N GLN A 283 0.27 -2.66 26.86
CA GLN A 283 1.60 -2.90 26.30
C GLN A 283 2.47 -1.64 26.35
N SER A 284 3.78 -1.84 26.48
CA SER A 284 4.76 -0.74 26.50
C SER A 284 5.10 -0.26 25.09
N GLY A 285 5.66 0.95 24.97
CA GLY A 285 6.22 1.42 23.69
C GLY A 285 7.32 0.51 23.15
N ALA A 286 8.15 -0.08 24.01
CA ALA A 286 9.21 -1.01 23.62
C ALA A 286 8.64 -2.29 22.97
N PHE A 287 7.50 -2.80 23.44
CA PHE A 287 6.80 -3.92 22.82
C PHE A 287 6.43 -3.59 21.37
N TYR A 288 5.77 -2.44 21.14
CA TYR A 288 5.36 -2.03 19.80
C TYR A 288 6.53 -1.67 18.88
N GLN A 289 7.62 -1.13 19.43
CA GLN A 289 8.83 -0.82 18.68
C GLN A 289 9.45 -2.10 18.06
N ALA A 290 9.34 -3.23 18.75
CA ALA A 290 9.89 -4.51 18.33
C ALA A 290 9.08 -5.20 17.21
N LEU A 291 7.82 -4.79 16.99
CA LEU A 291 6.98 -5.34 15.92
C LEU A 291 7.42 -4.83 14.56
N ASN A 292 7.36 -5.64 13.51
CA ASN A 292 7.49 -5.12 12.15
C ASN A 292 6.26 -4.26 11.77
N ASP A 293 6.27 -3.58 10.62
CA ASP A 293 5.16 -2.69 10.23
C ASP A 293 3.82 -3.41 10.06
N GLU A 294 3.83 -4.64 9.55
CA GLU A 294 2.63 -5.44 9.34
C GLU A 294 2.00 -5.86 10.67
N GLN A 295 2.82 -6.35 11.60
CA GLN A 295 2.40 -6.71 12.96
C GLN A 295 1.89 -5.49 13.72
N LEU A 296 2.58 -4.34 13.59
CA LEU A 296 2.19 -3.08 14.21
C LEU A 296 0.86 -2.57 13.65
N ALA A 297 0.72 -2.54 12.32
CA ALA A 297 -0.51 -2.13 11.65
C ALA A 297 -1.66 -3.06 12.02
N GLY A 298 -1.48 -4.38 11.93
CA GLY A 298 -2.50 -5.36 12.30
C GLY A 298 -2.93 -5.20 13.76
N THR A 299 -2.00 -5.10 14.70
CA THR A 299 -2.32 -4.88 16.12
C THR A 299 -3.08 -3.58 16.32
N GLY A 300 -2.67 -2.52 15.64
CA GLY A 300 -3.38 -1.25 15.68
C GLY A 300 -4.77 -1.32 15.05
N SER A 301 -4.97 -2.08 13.97
CA SER A 301 -6.28 -2.31 13.34
C SER A 301 -7.25 -2.98 14.31
N VAL A 302 -6.81 -3.96 15.10
CA VAL A 302 -7.63 -4.62 16.13
C VAL A 302 -8.05 -3.61 17.20
N LEU A 303 -7.10 -2.85 17.75
CA LEU A 303 -7.40 -1.83 18.76
C LEU A 303 -8.40 -0.79 18.24
N VAL A 304 -8.14 -0.25 17.05
CA VAL A 304 -9.00 0.75 16.41
C VAL A 304 -10.39 0.19 16.14
N PHE A 305 -10.49 -1.06 15.67
CA PHE A 305 -11.78 -1.70 15.42
C PHE A 305 -12.59 -1.82 16.73
N LEU A 306 -12.00 -2.38 17.78
CA LEU A 306 -12.68 -2.55 19.07
C LEU A 306 -13.18 -1.22 19.64
N ARG A 307 -12.37 -0.17 19.49
CA ARG A 307 -12.69 1.19 19.93
C ARG A 307 -13.80 1.83 19.11
N GLU A 308 -13.64 1.91 17.79
CA GLU A 308 -14.56 2.65 16.93
C GLU A 308 -15.89 1.91 16.73
N ALA A 309 -15.90 0.58 16.79
CA ALA A 309 -17.12 -0.24 16.84
C ALA A 309 -17.80 -0.21 18.22
N LYS A 310 -17.22 0.50 19.20
CA LYS A 310 -17.71 0.59 20.60
C LYS A 310 -17.86 -0.78 21.28
N ILE A 311 -17.03 -1.74 20.91
CA ILE A 311 -16.94 -3.04 21.56
C ILE A 311 -16.21 -2.90 22.90
N ARG A 312 -15.21 -2.01 22.95
CA ARG A 312 -14.49 -1.63 24.18
C ARG A 312 -14.30 -0.12 24.24
N THR A 313 -14.30 0.40 25.46
CA THR A 313 -13.97 1.79 25.79
C THR A 313 -12.45 1.98 25.85
N ASP A 314 -12.00 3.24 25.74
CA ASP A 314 -10.58 3.58 25.91
C ASP A 314 -10.03 3.13 27.28
N GLN A 315 -10.86 3.16 28.33
CA GLN A 315 -10.45 2.75 29.68
C GLN A 315 -10.29 1.24 29.78
N GLU A 316 -11.16 0.45 29.16
CA GLU A 316 -11.01 -1.01 29.08
C GLU A 316 -9.82 -1.39 28.21
N LEU A 317 -9.62 -0.76 27.06
CA LEU A 317 -8.49 -1.06 26.18
C LEU A 317 -7.15 -0.86 26.89
N LYS A 318 -7.01 0.17 27.73
CA LYS A 318 -5.81 0.42 28.55
C LYS A 318 -5.47 -0.71 29.51
N THR A 319 -6.42 -1.54 29.91
CA THR A 319 -6.15 -2.69 30.80
C THR A 319 -5.88 -3.97 30.02
N MET A 320 -6.05 -3.96 28.70
CA MET A 320 -5.92 -5.11 27.82
C MET A 320 -4.54 -5.15 27.14
N THR A 321 -3.92 -6.32 27.11
CA THR A 321 -2.76 -6.58 26.25
C THR A 321 -3.18 -6.68 24.77
N ALA A 322 -2.22 -6.64 23.85
CA ALA A 322 -2.49 -6.87 22.43
C ALA A 322 -3.18 -8.24 22.18
N ASP A 323 -2.82 -9.27 22.95
CA ASP A 323 -3.43 -10.60 22.86
C ASP A 323 -4.85 -10.60 23.40
N ASP A 324 -5.12 -9.90 24.50
CA ASP A 324 -6.48 -9.74 25.04
C ASP A 324 -7.40 -9.03 24.03
N GLN A 325 -6.87 -8.01 23.34
CA GLN A 325 -7.57 -7.29 22.28
C GLN A 325 -7.87 -8.21 21.10
N ARG A 326 -6.88 -8.97 20.61
CA ARG A 326 -7.07 -9.96 19.54
C ARG A 326 -8.10 -11.02 19.91
N ASN A 327 -8.00 -11.61 21.10
CA ASN A 327 -8.93 -12.64 21.56
C ASN A 327 -10.35 -12.11 21.72
N THR A 328 -10.49 -10.89 22.23
CA THR A 328 -11.78 -10.19 22.27
C THR A 328 -12.36 -10.07 20.86
N MET A 329 -11.58 -9.60 19.90
CA MET A 329 -12.03 -9.49 18.52
C MET A 329 -12.46 -10.82 17.93
N ILE A 330 -11.72 -11.90 18.16
CA ILE A 330 -12.07 -13.25 17.68
C ILE A 330 -13.39 -13.73 18.28
N VAL A 331 -13.63 -13.50 19.58
CA VAL A 331 -14.89 -13.88 20.22
C VAL A 331 -16.06 -13.11 19.62
N GLU A 332 -15.91 -11.78 19.48
CA GLU A 332 -16.95 -10.92 18.95
C GLU A 332 -17.25 -11.25 17.48
N MET A 333 -16.22 -11.53 16.67
CA MET A 333 -16.36 -11.92 15.27
C MET A 333 -16.87 -13.36 15.11
N GLY A 334 -16.47 -14.27 16.00
CA GLY A 334 -16.94 -15.65 16.01
C GLY A 334 -18.43 -15.73 16.30
N GLY A 335 -18.93 -14.90 17.22
CA GLY A 335 -20.37 -14.77 17.47
C GLY A 335 -21.15 -14.23 16.27
N GLN A 336 -20.51 -13.47 15.37
CA GLN A 336 -21.14 -12.90 14.18
C GLN A 336 -21.15 -13.85 12.99
N THR A 337 -20.02 -14.53 12.78
CA THR A 337 -19.76 -15.28 11.55
C THR A 337 -19.96 -16.78 11.71
N GLY A 338 -19.98 -17.27 12.95
CA GLY A 338 -19.92 -18.70 13.25
C GLY A 338 -18.53 -19.32 13.00
N LEU A 339 -17.52 -18.52 12.66
CA LEU A 339 -16.20 -18.98 12.22
C LEU A 339 -15.14 -19.05 13.32
N GLY A 340 -15.54 -19.15 14.60
CA GLY A 340 -14.64 -18.96 15.76
C GLY A 340 -13.28 -19.66 15.67
N SER A 341 -13.24 -20.93 15.25
CA SER A 341 -11.98 -21.69 15.10
C SER A 341 -11.13 -21.25 13.90
N VAL A 342 -11.77 -20.84 12.79
CA VAL A 342 -11.09 -20.35 11.59
C VAL A 342 -10.44 -19.00 11.86
N LEU A 343 -11.11 -18.13 12.62
CA LEU A 343 -10.62 -16.79 12.96
C LEU A 343 -9.30 -16.81 13.73
N GLN A 344 -9.03 -17.84 14.54
CA GLN A 344 -7.78 -17.99 15.29
C GLN A 344 -6.54 -18.06 14.40
N GLY A 345 -6.68 -18.64 13.20
CA GLY A 345 -5.59 -18.78 12.23
C GLY A 345 -5.31 -17.52 11.39
N LEU A 346 -6.11 -16.46 11.55
CA LEU A 346 -6.01 -15.26 10.70
C LEU A 346 -5.06 -14.22 11.27
N SER A 347 -4.44 -13.42 10.40
CA SER A 347 -3.68 -12.25 10.85
C SER A 347 -4.58 -11.25 11.60
N ASN A 348 -4.01 -10.39 12.46
CA ASN A 348 -4.77 -9.31 13.11
C ASN A 348 -5.47 -8.40 12.10
N LEU A 349 -4.82 -8.20 10.95
CA LEU A 349 -5.34 -7.39 9.87
C LEU A 349 -6.51 -8.06 9.15
N ASP A 350 -6.41 -9.36 8.85
CA ASP A 350 -7.53 -10.10 8.26
C ASP A 350 -8.73 -10.16 9.20
N LEU A 351 -8.51 -10.29 10.52
CA LEU A 351 -9.58 -10.17 11.51
C LEU A 351 -10.28 -8.81 11.37
N ALA A 352 -9.51 -7.72 11.38
CA ALA A 352 -10.05 -6.36 11.23
C ALA A 352 -10.81 -6.17 9.93
N LEU A 353 -10.27 -6.65 8.82
CA LEU A 353 -10.92 -6.56 7.51
C LEU A 353 -12.20 -7.39 7.46
N ILE A 354 -12.24 -8.59 8.04
CA ILE A 354 -13.46 -9.41 8.12
C ILE A 354 -14.50 -8.72 9.01
N GLY A 355 -14.07 -8.09 10.11
CA GLY A 355 -14.95 -7.25 10.93
C GLY A 355 -15.56 -6.07 10.17
N LEU A 356 -14.81 -5.52 9.22
CA LEU A 356 -15.26 -4.50 8.28
C LEU A 356 -15.91 -5.08 7.01
N GLY A 357 -16.10 -6.40 6.96
CA GLY A 357 -16.88 -7.05 5.92
C GLY A 357 -16.13 -7.65 4.73
N LYS A 358 -14.81 -7.85 4.82
CA LYS A 358 -14.07 -8.67 3.85
C LYS A 358 -14.54 -10.13 3.96
N THR A 359 -14.78 -10.79 2.84
CA THR A 359 -14.99 -12.24 2.84
C THR A 359 -13.72 -12.96 3.28
N GLY A 360 -13.81 -13.81 4.30
CA GLY A 360 -12.67 -14.58 4.79
C GLY A 360 -12.07 -15.54 3.74
N PRO A 361 -10.88 -16.11 4.00
CA PRO A 361 -10.28 -17.12 3.14
C PRO A 361 -11.20 -18.35 3.00
N GLY A 362 -11.39 -18.85 1.78
CA GLY A 362 -12.23 -20.02 1.50
C GLY A 362 -13.58 -19.73 0.86
N GLY A 363 -13.85 -18.47 0.47
CA GLY A 363 -15.06 -18.13 -0.28
C GLY A 363 -16.32 -18.42 0.51
N LEU A 364 -16.63 -17.55 1.49
CA LEU A 364 -17.95 -17.57 2.10
C LEU A 364 -19.02 -17.48 1.01
N PRO A 365 -20.18 -18.15 1.17
CA PRO A 365 -21.26 -18.12 0.20
C PRO A 365 -21.52 -16.69 -0.29
N SER A 366 -21.70 -16.51 -1.59
CA SER A 366 -21.81 -15.20 -2.27
C SER A 366 -22.85 -14.26 -1.65
N ASP A 367 -23.85 -14.82 -0.96
CA ASP A 367 -24.92 -14.08 -0.29
C ASP A 367 -24.47 -13.41 1.03
N LEU A 368 -23.45 -13.97 1.69
CA LEU A 368 -22.80 -13.34 2.85
C LEU A 368 -21.77 -12.29 2.41
N GLY A 369 -21.03 -12.55 1.33
CA GLY A 369 -19.94 -11.68 0.90
C GLY A 369 -20.33 -10.28 0.43
N ARG A 370 -21.53 -10.10 -0.14
CA ARG A 370 -22.05 -8.79 -0.56
C ARG A 370 -22.64 -7.98 0.60
N GLY A 371 -23.32 -8.63 1.54
CA GLY A 371 -23.89 -7.97 2.73
C GLY A 371 -22.81 -7.47 3.69
N LEU A 372 -21.66 -8.12 3.71
CA LEU A 372 -20.57 -7.80 4.63
C LEU A 372 -19.94 -6.41 4.37
N TYR A 373 -19.74 -5.97 3.12
CA TYR A 373 -19.21 -4.62 2.88
C TYR A 373 -20.21 -3.51 3.26
N ILE A 374 -21.51 -3.70 3.01
CA ILE A 374 -22.55 -2.77 3.45
C ILE A 374 -22.52 -2.65 4.98
N ARG A 375 -22.44 -3.79 5.67
CA ARG A 375 -22.24 -3.83 7.12
C ARG A 375 -21.03 -3.00 7.56
N GLY A 376 -19.89 -3.17 6.89
CA GLY A 376 -18.67 -2.43 7.16
C GLY A 376 -18.86 -0.93 7.06
N VAL A 377 -19.52 -0.46 5.99
CA VAL A 377 -19.85 0.97 5.81
C VAL A 377 -20.79 1.47 6.90
N LEU A 378 -21.82 0.69 7.25
CA LEU A 378 -22.75 1.05 8.33
C LEU A 378 -22.05 1.17 9.69
N LEU A 379 -21.14 0.25 9.99
CA LEU A 379 -20.38 0.23 11.23
C LEU A 379 -19.36 1.38 11.28
N ALA A 380 -18.53 1.51 10.24
CA ALA A 380 -17.52 2.57 10.15
C ALA A 380 -18.15 3.96 10.11
N GLY A 381 -19.29 4.08 9.43
CA GLY A 381 -20.11 5.28 9.40
C GLY A 381 -20.91 5.52 10.69
N LYS A 382 -20.78 4.68 11.71
CA LYS A 382 -21.53 4.78 12.98
C LYS A 382 -23.04 4.92 12.76
N PHE A 383 -23.53 4.42 11.63
CA PHE A 383 -24.94 4.43 11.27
C PHE A 383 -25.68 3.39 12.11
N ARG A 384 -25.04 2.25 12.34
CA ARG A 384 -25.55 1.21 13.23
C ARG A 384 -24.43 0.64 14.09
N GLY A 385 -24.76 0.22 15.30
CA GLY A 385 -23.81 -0.46 16.18
C GLY A 385 -23.64 -1.92 15.80
N GLN A 386 -22.58 -2.54 16.31
CA GLN A 386 -22.28 -3.95 16.09
C GLN A 386 -23.47 -4.87 16.46
N GLY A 387 -24.10 -4.61 17.61
CA GLY A 387 -25.24 -5.40 18.08
C GLY A 387 -26.48 -5.24 17.20
N ASP A 388 -26.74 -4.06 16.65
CA ASP A 388 -27.87 -3.83 15.74
C ASP A 388 -27.65 -4.58 14.43
N LEU A 389 -26.46 -4.44 13.86
CA LEU A 389 -26.08 -5.09 12.62
C LEU A 389 -26.14 -6.63 12.73
N ASN A 390 -25.91 -7.21 13.92
CA ASN A 390 -26.07 -8.66 14.14
C ASN A 390 -27.52 -9.15 13.98
N ARG A 391 -28.51 -8.25 14.13
CA ARG A 391 -29.94 -8.58 14.06
C ARG A 391 -30.58 -8.19 12.73
N MET A 392 -29.86 -7.47 11.88
CA MET A 392 -30.36 -6.98 10.59
C MET A 392 -30.08 -7.99 9.49
N SER A 393 -31.07 -8.25 8.63
CA SER A 393 -30.86 -8.98 7.37
C SER A 393 -29.95 -8.20 6.42
N SER A 394 -29.41 -8.84 5.39
CA SER A 394 -28.63 -8.16 4.34
C SER A 394 -29.45 -7.08 3.62
N GLU A 395 -30.74 -7.33 3.39
CA GLU A 395 -31.67 -6.37 2.80
C GLU A 395 -31.92 -5.17 3.73
N ASP A 396 -32.12 -5.40 5.03
CA ASP A 396 -32.28 -4.31 6.01
C ASP A 396 -31.02 -3.43 6.07
N GLN A 397 -29.84 -4.05 6.01
CA GLN A 397 -28.57 -3.32 5.97
C GLN A 397 -28.47 -2.48 4.70
N ARG A 398 -28.80 -3.04 3.53
CA ARG A 398 -28.83 -2.30 2.26
C ARG A 398 -29.79 -1.11 2.31
N ASN A 399 -31.03 -1.34 2.72
CA ASN A 399 -32.05 -0.30 2.83
C ASN A 399 -31.65 0.78 3.83
N THR A 400 -31.01 0.39 4.94
CA THR A 400 -30.47 1.34 5.91
C THR A 400 -29.39 2.22 5.29
N LEU A 401 -28.44 1.64 4.54
CA LEU A 401 -27.39 2.42 3.89
C LEU A 401 -27.96 3.41 2.87
N ILE A 402 -28.97 2.99 2.10
CA ILE A 402 -29.70 3.86 1.16
C ILE A 402 -30.31 5.07 1.89
N VAL A 403 -30.99 4.84 3.01
CA VAL A 403 -31.62 5.92 3.80
C VAL A 403 -30.56 6.86 4.38
N GLU A 404 -29.45 6.32 4.92
CA GLU A 404 -28.37 7.15 5.47
C GLU A 404 -27.70 8.00 4.39
N LEU A 405 -27.45 7.44 3.20
CA LEU A 405 -26.89 8.18 2.07
C LEU A 405 -27.82 9.30 1.60
N ALA A 406 -29.10 9.02 1.37
CA ALA A 406 -30.10 10.04 0.99
C ALA A 406 -30.27 11.11 2.09
N GLY A 407 -30.18 10.69 3.35
CA GLY A 407 -30.25 11.56 4.52
C GLY A 407 -29.08 12.54 4.60
N ARG A 408 -27.92 12.22 4.00
CA ARG A 408 -26.65 12.94 4.20
C ARG A 408 -26.06 13.58 2.96
N THR A 409 -26.71 13.40 1.82
CA THR A 409 -26.31 13.97 0.52
C THR A 409 -27.47 14.77 -0.08
N ASN A 410 -27.25 15.36 -1.26
CA ASN A 410 -28.29 16.02 -2.03
C ASN A 410 -29.09 15.06 -2.94
N GLN A 411 -28.73 13.77 -2.98
CA GLN A 411 -29.37 12.77 -3.83
C GLN A 411 -30.60 12.14 -3.14
N PRO A 412 -31.68 11.84 -3.88
CA PRO A 412 -32.87 11.23 -3.33
C PRO A 412 -32.71 9.73 -3.07
N VAL A 413 -33.59 9.14 -2.25
CA VAL A 413 -33.65 7.69 -1.98
C VAL A 413 -33.70 6.87 -3.27
N GLY A 414 -34.53 7.28 -4.23
CA GLY A 414 -34.70 6.56 -5.51
C GLY A 414 -33.41 6.46 -6.33
N HIS A 415 -32.52 7.45 -6.22
CA HIS A 415 -31.19 7.39 -6.86
C HIS A 415 -30.36 6.25 -6.26
N TYR A 416 -30.21 6.19 -4.93
CA TYR A 416 -29.43 5.14 -4.27
C TYR A 416 -30.05 3.75 -4.40
N GLN A 417 -31.37 3.63 -4.48
CA GLN A 417 -32.06 2.37 -4.74
C GLN A 417 -31.68 1.77 -6.10
N SER A 418 -31.44 2.61 -7.10
CA SER A 418 -31.06 2.18 -8.46
C SER A 418 -29.63 1.64 -8.56
N LEU A 419 -28.76 1.92 -7.58
CA LEU A 419 -27.37 1.49 -7.60
C LEU A 419 -27.25 0.00 -7.23
N ASN A 420 -26.37 -0.74 -7.90
CA ASN A 420 -26.01 -2.08 -7.42
C ASN A 420 -25.25 -2.01 -6.07
N ASP A 421 -25.11 -3.15 -5.39
CA ASP A 421 -24.45 -3.21 -4.07
C ASP A 421 -23.00 -2.68 -4.10
N ALA A 422 -22.23 -3.02 -5.13
CA ALA A 422 -20.82 -2.62 -5.20
C ALA A 422 -20.68 -1.09 -5.31
N THR A 423 -21.47 -0.46 -6.18
CA THR A 423 -21.51 1.00 -6.31
C THR A 423 -22.04 1.65 -5.03
N LEU A 424 -23.12 1.11 -4.45
CA LEU A 424 -23.71 1.65 -3.21
C LEU A 424 -22.70 1.62 -2.05
N VAL A 425 -22.00 0.50 -1.86
CA VAL A 425 -20.94 0.34 -0.87
C VAL A 425 -19.83 1.35 -1.12
N GLY A 426 -19.35 1.46 -2.35
CA GLY A 426 -18.27 2.39 -2.68
C GLY A 426 -18.67 3.84 -2.40
N THR A 427 -19.88 4.25 -2.77
CA THR A 427 -20.42 5.58 -2.48
C THR A 427 -20.56 5.82 -0.98
N GLY A 428 -21.07 4.85 -0.23
CA GLY A 428 -21.13 4.88 1.23
C GLY A 428 -19.75 4.99 1.87
N ALA A 429 -18.77 4.24 1.39
CA ALA A 429 -17.40 4.28 1.87
C ALA A 429 -16.74 5.66 1.65
N ILE A 430 -16.96 6.29 0.49
CA ILE A 430 -16.48 7.66 0.23
C ILE A 430 -17.12 8.65 1.21
N LEU A 431 -18.45 8.61 1.38
CA LEU A 431 -19.14 9.50 2.32
C LEU A 431 -18.57 9.36 3.74
N VAL A 432 -18.44 8.12 4.22
CA VAL A 432 -17.88 7.83 5.54
C VAL A 432 -16.44 8.32 5.64
N PHE A 433 -15.61 8.08 4.63
CA PHE A 433 -14.23 8.55 4.63
C PHE A 433 -14.13 10.07 4.71
N LEU A 434 -14.86 10.81 3.86
CA LEU A 434 -14.85 12.26 3.83
C LEU A 434 -15.30 12.86 5.17
N ARG A 435 -16.32 12.25 5.79
CA ARG A 435 -16.85 12.67 7.08
C ARG A 435 -15.90 12.36 8.24
N GLU A 436 -15.50 11.11 8.37
CA GLU A 436 -14.72 10.63 9.52
C GLU A 436 -13.27 11.16 9.51
N SER A 437 -12.72 11.42 8.32
CA SER A 437 -11.42 12.08 8.15
C SER A 437 -11.50 13.61 8.26
N ARG A 438 -12.69 14.16 8.55
CA ARG A 438 -12.97 15.59 8.70
C ARG A 438 -12.63 16.44 7.47
N ILE A 439 -12.65 15.83 6.29
CA ILE A 439 -12.47 16.52 5.00
C ILE A 439 -13.72 17.33 4.67
N ARG A 440 -14.89 16.79 5.02
CA ARG A 440 -16.19 17.47 4.89
C ARG A 440 -17.02 17.27 6.15
N SER A 441 -17.75 18.32 6.52
CA SER A 441 -18.79 18.27 7.57
C SER A 441 -20.10 17.70 7.03
N ASP A 442 -20.98 17.23 7.90
CA ASP A 442 -22.33 16.78 7.52
C ASP A 442 -23.12 17.85 6.76
N LYS A 443 -22.97 19.13 7.11
CA LYS A 443 -23.62 20.24 6.41
C LYS A 443 -23.11 20.38 4.97
N GLN A 444 -21.81 20.20 4.74
CA GLN A 444 -21.23 20.25 3.40
C GLN A 444 -21.61 19.00 2.59
N LEU A 445 -21.57 17.82 3.20
CA LEU A 445 -21.98 16.58 2.54
C LEU A 445 -23.44 16.66 2.09
N LYS A 446 -24.31 17.31 2.87
CA LYS A 446 -25.73 17.46 2.53
C LYS A 446 -25.97 18.25 1.24
N THR A 447 -25.02 19.07 0.81
CA THR A 447 -25.10 19.82 -0.45
C THR A 447 -24.42 19.11 -1.63
N MET A 448 -23.78 17.98 -1.39
CA MET A 448 -22.97 17.24 -2.38
C MET A 448 -23.74 16.05 -2.95
N SER A 449 -23.56 15.83 -4.25
CA SER A 449 -23.91 14.56 -4.91
C SER A 449 -22.85 13.50 -4.63
N ASP A 450 -23.15 12.24 -4.94
CA ASP A 450 -22.16 11.17 -4.91
C ASP A 450 -20.99 11.39 -5.88
N ASP A 451 -21.24 12.03 -7.03
CA ASP A 451 -20.20 12.48 -7.96
C ASP A 451 -19.33 13.59 -7.36
N ASP A 452 -19.92 14.58 -6.67
CA ASP A 452 -19.16 15.63 -5.97
C ASP A 452 -18.26 15.05 -4.86
N MET A 453 -18.78 14.05 -4.14
CA MET A 453 -18.03 13.31 -3.13
C MET A 453 -16.87 12.54 -3.76
N ARG A 454 -17.11 11.83 -4.87
CA ARG A 454 -16.07 11.12 -5.62
C ARG A 454 -14.98 12.06 -6.13
N ASN A 455 -15.35 13.19 -6.73
CA ASN A 455 -14.39 14.18 -7.22
C ASN A 455 -13.57 14.79 -6.08
N THR A 456 -14.22 15.07 -4.94
CA THR A 456 -13.50 15.49 -3.74
C THR A 456 -12.49 14.44 -3.30
N MET A 457 -12.89 13.17 -3.29
CA MET A 457 -12.01 12.06 -2.91
C MET A 457 -10.79 11.95 -3.84
N ILE A 458 -11.00 12.08 -5.14
CA ILE A 458 -9.91 12.07 -6.14
C ILE A 458 -8.90 13.18 -5.87
N VAL A 459 -9.36 14.41 -5.58
CA VAL A 459 -8.46 15.52 -5.24
C VAL A 459 -7.65 15.23 -3.97
N GLU A 460 -8.28 14.69 -2.93
CA GLU A 460 -7.57 14.42 -1.66
C GLU A 460 -6.60 13.24 -1.74
N VAL A 461 -6.95 12.19 -2.49
CA VAL A 461 -6.05 11.05 -2.77
C VAL A 461 -4.95 11.47 -3.75
N GLY A 462 -5.24 12.35 -4.70
CA GLY A 462 -4.28 12.90 -5.66
C GLY A 462 -3.17 13.65 -4.96
N ARG A 463 -3.52 14.52 -4.01
CA ARG A 463 -2.54 15.19 -3.12
C ARG A 463 -1.69 14.22 -2.31
N GLN A 464 -2.23 13.08 -1.93
CA GLN A 464 -1.49 12.06 -1.18
C GLN A 464 -0.52 11.26 -2.07
N THR A 465 -0.93 10.94 -3.29
CA THR A 465 -0.27 9.92 -4.12
C THR A 465 0.47 10.49 -5.34
N GLY A 466 0.12 11.71 -5.77
CA GLY A 466 0.58 12.30 -7.03
C GLY A 466 -0.02 11.63 -8.28
N LEU A 467 -1.09 10.84 -8.13
CA LEU A 467 -1.66 10.01 -9.20
C LEU A 467 -2.91 10.63 -9.84
N ASP A 468 -3.15 11.94 -9.74
CA ASP A 468 -4.42 12.63 -10.03
C ASP A 468 -5.15 12.14 -11.30
N ALA A 469 -4.45 12.03 -12.43
CA ALA A 469 -5.03 11.59 -13.70
C ALA A 469 -5.49 10.12 -13.69
N GLN A 470 -4.83 9.27 -12.90
CA GLN A 470 -5.04 7.83 -12.86
C GLN A 470 -6.17 7.44 -11.90
N LEU A 471 -6.42 8.28 -10.89
CA LEU A 471 -7.49 8.09 -9.91
C LEU A 471 -8.88 8.06 -10.54
N GLN A 472 -9.06 8.76 -11.66
CA GLN A 472 -10.33 8.80 -12.38
C GLN A 472 -10.78 7.41 -12.86
N GLY A 473 -9.82 6.52 -13.16
CA GLY A 473 -10.10 5.15 -13.60
C GLY A 473 -10.45 4.16 -12.48
N LEU A 474 -10.30 4.56 -11.21
CA LEU A 474 -10.56 3.68 -10.06
C LEU A 474 -12.02 3.70 -9.64
N ASN A 475 -12.58 2.57 -9.23
CA ASN A 475 -13.90 2.56 -8.62
C ASN A 475 -13.89 3.22 -7.22
N ASN A 476 -15.07 3.49 -6.68
CA ASN A 476 -15.19 4.22 -5.40
C ASN A 476 -14.51 3.51 -4.21
N LEU A 477 -14.55 2.18 -4.17
CA LEU A 477 -13.92 1.41 -3.10
C LEU A 477 -12.39 1.41 -3.24
N GLU A 478 -11.88 1.29 -4.46
CA GLU A 478 -10.44 1.41 -4.77
C GLU A 478 -9.89 2.79 -4.37
N LEU A 479 -10.65 3.87 -4.58
CA LEU A 479 -10.27 5.21 -4.12
C LEU A 479 -10.15 5.28 -2.59
N VAL A 480 -11.11 4.71 -1.87
CA VAL A 480 -11.09 4.65 -0.40
C VAL A 480 -9.92 3.82 0.10
N HIS A 481 -9.66 2.68 -0.53
CA HIS A 481 -8.46 1.91 -0.24
C HIS A 481 -7.20 2.77 -0.44
N MET A 482 -7.06 3.47 -1.57
CA MET A 482 -5.88 4.30 -1.85
C MET A 482 -5.67 5.39 -0.79
N ALA A 483 -6.75 6.03 -0.32
CA ALA A 483 -6.67 6.97 0.79
C ALA A 483 -6.08 6.36 2.09
N PHE A 484 -6.44 5.13 2.40
CA PHE A 484 -5.86 4.38 3.52
C PHE A 484 -4.44 3.84 3.23
N GLY A 485 -3.83 4.22 2.11
CA GLY A 485 -2.55 3.69 1.64
C GLY A 485 -2.65 2.22 1.20
N ILE A 486 -3.86 1.79 0.85
CA ILE A 486 -4.18 0.47 0.31
C ILE A 486 -4.36 0.63 -1.20
N PHE A 487 -3.30 0.48 -1.95
CA PHE A 487 -3.37 0.61 -3.41
C PHE A 487 -3.90 -0.71 -4.02
N PRO A 488 -4.81 -0.63 -5.01
CA PRO A 488 -5.48 -1.78 -5.63
C PRO A 488 -4.62 -2.58 -6.60
#